data_AF-A0A7X5SBN5-F1
#
_entry.id   AF-A0A7X5SBN5-F1
#
_cell.length_a   1.000
_cell.length_b   1.000
_cell.length_c   1.000
_cell.angle_alpha   90.00
_cell.angle_beta   90.00
_cell.angle_gamma   90.00
#
_symmetry.space_group_name_H-M   'P 1'
#
loop_
_entity.id
_entity.type
_entity.pdbx_description
1 polymer ?
#
loop_
_entity_poly.entity_id
_entity_poly.type
_entity_poly.pdbx_seq_one_letter_code
_entity_poly.pdbx_strand_id
1 'polypeptide(L)'
;LLPTYVPYLAGVLAGGQGAQDEVVMTCMVWRIDAGDYAGALELGAYVLKHGLQMPDRFSRTVGCVLAEEVAEAALSAQKTGQAFDAAVLADTATLTAEQDMPDEVRAKLHLALARASLAGITDETPADQAQPIAAAAVADL
;
A
#
# COMPACT_ATOMS: atom_id res chain seq x y z
N LEU A 1 10.40 18.50 3.38
CA LEU A 1 10.01 18.27 4.79
C LEU A 1 10.37 16.85 5.24
N LEU A 2 9.90 15.80 4.54
CA LEU A 2 10.23 14.39 4.85
C LEU A 2 11.72 14.06 5.08
N PRO A 3 12.69 14.54 4.27
CA PRO A 3 14.11 14.19 4.47
C PRO A 3 14.65 14.55 5.86
N THR A 4 14.12 15.61 6.49
CA THR A 4 14.51 16.03 7.84
C THR A 4 14.14 15.02 8.91
N TYR A 5 13.11 14.20 8.68
CA TYR A 5 12.62 13.19 9.64
C TYR A 5 13.26 11.82 9.44
N VAL A 6 14.00 11.57 8.35
CA VAL A 6 14.60 10.26 8.05
C VAL A 6 15.47 9.74 9.20
N PRO A 7 16.38 10.52 9.82
CA PRO A 7 17.18 10.03 10.95
C PRO A 7 16.33 9.66 12.17
N TYR A 8 15.26 10.42 12.42
CA TYR A 8 14.32 10.17 13.52
C TYR A 8 13.58 8.85 13.30
N LEU A 9 12.97 8.67 12.12
CA LEU A 9 12.21 7.48 11.77
C LEU A 9 13.09 6.23 11.83
N ALA A 10 14.33 6.31 11.32
CA ALA A 10 15.29 5.22 11.41
C ALA A 10 15.60 4.84 12.87
N GLY A 11 15.76 5.83 13.76
CA GLY A 11 15.94 5.60 15.19
C GLY A 11 14.74 4.92 15.85
N VAL A 12 13.52 5.34 15.51
CA VAL A 12 12.28 4.72 16.04
C VAL A 12 12.15 3.27 15.58
N LEU A 13 12.32 3.01 14.28
CA LEU A 13 12.23 1.66 13.72
C LEU A 13 13.31 0.73 14.29
N ALA A 14 14.55 1.21 14.45
CA ALA A 14 15.63 0.47 15.08
C ALA A 14 15.37 0.20 16.57
N GLY A 15 14.75 1.15 17.27
CA GLY A 15 14.41 1.03 18.69
C GLY A 15 13.27 0.06 18.96
N GLY A 16 12.31 -0.06 18.05
CA GLY A 16 11.28 -1.11 18.08
C GLY A 16 10.30 -1.04 19.26
N GLN A 17 10.17 0.11 19.93
CA GLN A 17 9.44 0.20 21.22
C GLN A 17 7.91 0.23 21.06
N GLY A 18 7.39 0.61 19.89
CA GLY A 18 5.94 0.64 19.64
C GLY A 18 5.16 1.71 20.40
N ALA A 19 5.82 2.77 20.90
CA ALA A 19 5.13 3.88 21.54
C ALA A 19 4.32 4.69 20.52
N GLN A 20 3.16 5.21 20.92
CA GLN A 20 2.37 6.11 20.10
C GLN A 20 3.20 7.35 19.73
N ASP A 21 3.31 7.61 18.43
CA ASP A 21 4.22 8.62 17.90
C ASP A 21 3.57 9.38 16.73
N GLU A 22 3.20 10.63 16.96
CA GLU A 22 2.54 11.46 15.94
C GLU A 22 3.45 11.75 14.73
N VAL A 23 4.77 11.81 14.92
CA VAL A 23 5.72 12.04 13.83
C VAL A 23 5.77 10.84 12.91
N VAL A 24 5.80 9.62 13.47
CA VAL A 24 5.71 8.37 12.68
C VAL A 24 4.40 8.34 11.90
N MET A 25 3.26 8.57 12.57
CA MET A 25 1.94 8.55 11.92
C MET A 25 1.82 9.59 10.81
N THR A 26 2.30 10.82 11.06
CA THR A 26 2.23 11.92 10.09
C THR A 26 3.18 11.67 8.91
N CYS A 27 4.39 11.18 9.15
CA CYS A 27 5.33 10.86 8.08
C CYS A 27 4.85 9.69 7.21
N MET A 28 4.16 8.71 7.78
CA MET A 28 3.54 7.63 7.00
C MET A 28 2.57 8.20 5.96
N VAL A 29 1.66 9.08 6.38
CA VAL A 29 0.70 9.75 5.46
C VAL A 29 1.43 10.63 4.45
N TRP A 30 2.38 11.46 4.90
CA TRP A 30 3.12 12.33 3.98
C TRP A 30 3.95 11.57 2.94
N ARG A 31 4.44 10.37 3.26
CA ARG A 31 5.13 9.53 2.27
C ARG A 31 4.17 9.07 1.18
N ILE A 32 2.93 8.72 1.51
CA ILE A 32 1.86 8.45 0.53
C ILE A 32 1.62 9.69 -0.34
N ASP A 33 1.42 10.86 0.28
CA ASP A 33 1.19 12.14 -0.44
C ASP A 33 2.32 12.47 -1.42
N ALA A 34 3.55 12.11 -1.07
CA ALA A 34 4.76 12.33 -1.88
C ALA A 34 5.02 11.24 -2.93
N GLY A 35 4.20 10.18 -2.99
CA GLY A 35 4.39 9.04 -3.88
C GLY A 35 5.48 8.05 -3.43
N ASP A 36 6.01 8.18 -2.21
CA ASP A 36 6.95 7.24 -1.60
C ASP A 36 6.18 6.10 -0.90
N TYR A 37 5.52 5.27 -1.70
CA TYR A 37 4.67 4.20 -1.17
C TYR A 37 5.47 3.11 -0.45
N ALA A 38 6.67 2.77 -0.94
CA ALA A 38 7.52 1.78 -0.27
C ALA A 38 7.90 2.22 1.15
N GLY A 39 8.32 3.48 1.31
CA GLY A 39 8.62 4.03 2.63
C GLY A 39 7.37 4.19 3.51
N ALA A 40 6.21 4.46 2.91
CA ALA A 40 4.95 4.47 3.66
C ALA A 40 4.59 3.07 4.18
N LEU A 41 4.77 2.02 3.38
CA LEU A 41 4.51 0.63 3.77
C LEU A 41 5.50 0.12 4.84
N GLU A 42 6.76 0.55 4.80
CA GLU A 42 7.73 0.25 5.87
C GLU A 42 7.25 0.82 7.22
N LEU A 43 6.81 2.07 7.24
CA LEU A 43 6.22 2.68 8.45
C LEU A 43 4.89 2.01 8.82
N GLY A 44 4.05 1.71 7.83
CA GLY A 44 2.77 1.03 8.01
C GLY A 44 2.94 -0.34 8.68
N ALA A 45 3.95 -1.11 8.28
CA ALA A 45 4.27 -2.40 8.88
C ALA A 45 4.65 -2.27 10.36
N TYR A 46 5.46 -1.27 10.70
CA TYR A 46 5.78 -0.97 12.10
C TYR A 46 4.53 -0.55 12.89
N VAL A 47 3.75 0.39 12.35
CA VAL A 47 2.54 0.93 12.98
C VAL A 47 1.53 -0.18 13.27
N LEU A 48 1.24 -1.02 12.28
CA LEU A 48 0.30 -2.15 12.42
C LEU A 48 0.81 -3.19 13.41
N LYS A 49 2.09 -3.59 13.31
CA LYS A 49 2.73 -4.55 14.23
C LYS A 49 2.60 -4.11 15.69
N HIS A 50 2.73 -2.82 15.96
CA HIS A 50 2.72 -2.26 17.30
C HIS A 50 1.35 -1.68 17.72
N GLY A 51 0.33 -1.75 16.86
CA GLY A 51 -1.02 -1.28 17.18
C GLY A 51 -1.13 0.24 17.38
N LEU A 52 -0.25 1.02 16.73
CA LEU A 52 -0.31 2.47 16.77
C LEU A 52 -1.62 2.97 16.14
N GLN A 53 -2.19 4.01 16.72
CA GLN A 53 -3.49 4.53 16.31
C GLN A 53 -3.33 5.73 15.37
N MET A 54 -4.23 5.84 14.40
CA MET A 54 -4.35 7.05 13.61
C MET A 54 -4.69 8.25 14.51
N PRO A 55 -4.11 9.44 14.27
CA PRO A 55 -4.50 10.64 15.00
C PRO A 55 -6.00 10.95 14.88
N ASP A 56 -6.64 11.48 15.91
CA ASP A 56 -8.10 11.73 15.99
C ASP A 56 -8.71 12.50 14.81
N ARG A 57 -7.88 13.29 14.09
CA ARG A 57 -8.29 14.00 12.86
C ARG A 57 -8.60 13.06 11.69
N PHE A 58 -8.23 11.79 11.78
CA PHE A 58 -8.51 10.76 10.80
C PHE A 58 -9.58 9.80 11.35
N SER A 59 -10.62 9.53 10.56
CA SER A 59 -11.73 8.64 10.92
C SER A 59 -11.50 7.17 10.56
N ARG A 60 -10.41 6.85 9.88
CA ARG A 60 -10.12 5.54 9.27
C ARG A 60 -8.98 4.83 10.02
N THR A 61 -9.00 3.51 10.03
CA THR A 61 -7.91 2.67 10.57
C THR A 61 -6.65 2.80 9.71
N VAL A 62 -5.49 2.44 10.28
CA VAL A 62 -4.20 2.46 9.55
C VAL A 62 -4.27 1.59 8.29
N GLY A 63 -4.78 0.36 8.42
CA GLY A 63 -4.91 -0.56 7.29
C GLY A 63 -5.82 -0.02 6.20
N CYS A 64 -6.94 0.61 6.58
CA CYS A 64 -7.85 1.26 5.64
C CYS A 64 -7.17 2.40 4.87
N VAL A 65 -6.40 3.27 5.55
CA VAL A 65 -5.65 4.36 4.90
C VAL A 65 -4.61 3.82 3.92
N LEU A 66 -3.80 2.83 4.33
CA LEU A 66 -2.79 2.24 3.45
C LEU A 66 -3.41 1.60 2.22
N ALA A 67 -4.46 0.78 2.40
CA ALA A 67 -5.14 0.10 1.30
C ALA A 67 -5.79 1.10 0.34
N GLU A 68 -6.53 2.08 0.86
CA GLU A 68 -7.29 3.00 0.03
C GLU A 68 -6.40 3.95 -0.77
N GLU A 69 -5.44 4.59 -0.13
CA GLU A 69 -4.65 5.64 -0.77
C GLU A 69 -3.67 5.05 -1.81
N VAL A 70 -3.09 3.87 -1.55
CA VAL A 70 -2.28 3.15 -2.54
C VAL A 70 -3.12 2.69 -3.72
N ALA A 71 -4.31 2.12 -3.47
CA ALA A 71 -5.19 1.67 -4.53
C ALA A 71 -5.67 2.82 -5.42
N GLU A 72 -6.02 3.98 -4.82
CA GLU A 72 -6.43 5.17 -5.56
C GLU A 72 -5.29 5.71 -6.42
N ALA A 73 -4.07 5.80 -5.86
CA ALA A 73 -2.89 6.22 -6.61
C ALA A 73 -2.61 5.31 -7.81
N ALA A 74 -2.66 3.99 -7.60
CA ALA A 74 -2.45 3.01 -8.66
C ALA A 74 -3.51 3.10 -9.75
N LEU A 75 -4.79 3.19 -9.38
CA LEU A 75 -5.88 3.33 -10.35
C LEU A 75 -5.79 4.65 -11.13
N SER A 76 -5.35 5.73 -10.49
CA SER A 76 -5.12 7.02 -11.15
C SER A 76 -3.98 6.93 -12.18
N ALA A 77 -2.86 6.32 -11.81
CA ALA A 77 -1.74 6.08 -12.72
C ALA A 77 -2.17 5.20 -13.91
N GLN A 78 -2.86 4.08 -13.64
CA GLN A 78 -3.38 3.18 -14.68
C GLN A 78 -4.34 3.89 -15.64
N LYS A 79 -5.26 4.73 -15.14
CA LYS A 79 -6.20 5.51 -15.97
C LYS A 79 -5.49 6.50 -16.90
N THR A 80 -4.34 7.02 -16.47
CA THR A 80 -3.57 8.04 -17.21
C THR A 80 -2.41 7.44 -18.01
N GLY A 81 -2.27 6.10 -18.04
CA GLY A 81 -1.18 5.42 -18.71
C GLY A 81 0.19 5.61 -18.06
N GLN A 82 0.22 6.07 -16.81
CA GLN A 82 1.44 6.17 -16.02
C GLN A 82 1.78 4.82 -15.38
N ALA A 83 3.08 4.55 -15.24
CA ALA A 83 3.54 3.38 -14.52
C ALA A 83 3.24 3.51 -13.02
N PHE A 84 2.83 2.40 -12.41
CA PHE A 84 2.75 2.23 -10.96
C PHE A 84 3.41 0.89 -10.63
N ASP A 85 4.19 0.85 -9.56
CA ASP A 85 4.89 -0.37 -9.17
C ASP A 85 3.89 -1.42 -8.66
N ALA A 86 3.78 -2.54 -9.38
CA ALA A 86 2.90 -3.64 -9.00
C ALA A 86 3.32 -4.28 -7.67
N ALA A 87 4.60 -4.25 -7.31
CA ALA A 87 5.08 -4.77 -6.03
C ALA A 87 4.48 -3.99 -4.85
N VAL A 88 4.33 -2.67 -4.97
CA VAL A 88 3.68 -1.84 -3.94
C VAL A 88 2.23 -2.28 -3.70
N LEU A 89 1.48 -2.61 -4.75
CA LEU A 89 0.11 -3.11 -4.61
C LEU A 89 0.07 -4.47 -3.89
N ALA A 90 0.97 -5.40 -4.27
CA ALA A 90 1.05 -6.73 -3.66
C ALA A 90 1.46 -6.67 -2.18
N ASP A 91 2.44 -5.82 -1.86
CA ASP A 91 2.89 -5.58 -0.50
C ASP A 91 1.78 -4.95 0.35
N THR A 92 1.02 -4.01 -0.21
CA THR A 92 -0.14 -3.40 0.47
C THR A 92 -1.23 -4.43 0.77
N ALA A 93 -1.55 -5.30 -0.19
CA ALA A 93 -2.54 -6.37 0.00
C ALA A 93 -2.11 -7.33 1.11
N THR A 94 -0.86 -7.76 1.07
CA THR A 94 -0.27 -8.63 2.09
C THR A 94 -0.29 -7.97 3.46
N LEU A 95 0.14 -6.71 3.55
CA LEU A 95 0.23 -5.99 4.81
C LEU A 95 -1.14 -5.73 5.45
N THR A 96 -2.17 -5.54 4.63
CA THR A 96 -3.52 -5.18 5.09
C THR A 96 -4.52 -6.33 5.09
N ALA A 97 -4.09 -7.55 4.74
CA ALA A 97 -4.95 -8.72 4.58
C ALA A 97 -5.87 -8.94 5.79
N GLU A 98 -5.32 -8.87 7.01
CA GLU A 98 -6.02 -9.08 8.28
C GLU A 98 -6.64 -7.82 8.88
N GLN A 99 -6.54 -6.66 8.21
CA GLN A 99 -7.03 -5.39 8.73
C GLN A 99 -8.51 -5.16 8.38
N ASP A 100 -9.26 -4.64 9.34
CA ASP A 100 -10.65 -4.22 9.12
C ASP A 100 -10.72 -2.93 8.29
N MET A 101 -11.62 -2.94 7.30
CA MET A 101 -11.88 -1.83 6.39
C MET A 101 -13.23 -2.03 5.68
N PRO A 102 -13.87 -0.96 5.16
CA PRO A 102 -15.05 -1.10 4.32
C PRO A 102 -14.79 -1.95 3.07
N ASP A 103 -15.78 -2.74 2.64
CA ASP A 103 -15.68 -3.60 1.45
C ASP A 103 -15.27 -2.82 0.19
N GLU A 104 -15.72 -1.57 0.05
CA GLU A 104 -15.36 -0.71 -1.08
C GLU A 104 -13.85 -0.41 -1.16
N VAL A 105 -13.18 -0.30 -0.01
CA VAL A 105 -11.72 -0.07 0.06
C VAL A 105 -10.98 -1.33 -0.38
N ARG A 106 -11.38 -2.49 0.15
CA ARG A 106 -10.78 -3.78 -0.20
C ARG A 106 -10.98 -4.09 -1.69
N ALA A 107 -12.20 -3.90 -2.20
CA ALA A 107 -12.53 -4.08 -3.60
C ALA A 107 -11.71 -3.16 -4.52
N LYS A 108 -11.44 -1.92 -4.10
CA LYS A 108 -10.60 -0.97 -4.84
C LYS A 108 -9.16 -1.47 -4.98
N LEU A 109 -8.57 -1.96 -3.89
CA LEU A 109 -7.22 -2.54 -3.91
C LEU A 109 -7.13 -3.76 -4.82
N HIS A 110 -8.10 -4.67 -4.74
CA HIS A 110 -8.22 -5.82 -5.62
C HIS A 110 -8.36 -5.42 -7.10
N LEU A 111 -9.15 -4.41 -7.42
CA LEU A 111 -9.27 -3.90 -8.79
C LEU A 111 -7.93 -3.34 -9.30
N ALA A 112 -7.19 -2.61 -8.46
CA ALA A 112 -5.89 -2.07 -8.82
C ALA A 112 -4.87 -3.18 -9.11
N LEU A 113 -4.83 -4.22 -8.27
CA LEU A 113 -4.01 -5.42 -8.45
C LEU A 113 -4.33 -6.16 -9.74
N ALA A 114 -5.61 -6.47 -9.96
CA ALA A 114 -6.05 -7.20 -11.15
C ALA A 114 -5.71 -6.44 -12.44
N ARG A 115 -5.81 -5.10 -12.44
CA ARG A 115 -5.39 -4.30 -13.60
C ARG A 115 -3.88 -4.29 -13.80
N ALA A 116 -3.11 -4.23 -12.72
CA ALA A 116 -1.66 -4.26 -12.79
C ALA A 116 -1.14 -5.60 -13.34
N SER A 117 -1.75 -6.72 -12.96
CA SER A 117 -1.37 -8.04 -13.48
C SER A 117 -1.76 -8.23 -14.95
N LEU A 118 -2.91 -7.69 -15.38
CA LEU A 118 -3.34 -7.74 -16.78
C LEU A 118 -2.52 -6.81 -17.70
N ALA A 119 -1.95 -5.72 -17.18
CA ALA A 119 -1.13 -4.81 -17.99
C ALA A 119 0.12 -5.48 -18.59
N GLY A 120 0.58 -6.60 -18.02
CA GLY A 120 1.66 -7.41 -18.57
C GLY A 120 1.21 -8.44 -19.62
N ILE A 121 -0.10 -8.60 -19.86
CA ILE A 121 -0.67 -9.55 -20.81
C ILE A 121 -1.13 -8.78 -22.06
N THR A 122 -0.41 -8.96 -23.16
CA THR A 122 -0.78 -8.46 -24.50
C THR A 122 -1.42 -9.57 -25.34
N ASP A 123 -2.09 -9.22 -26.44
CA ASP A 123 -2.62 -10.20 -27.42
C ASP A 123 -1.51 -11.10 -28.03
N GLU A 124 -0.25 -10.70 -27.90
CA GLU A 124 0.92 -11.47 -28.32
C GLU A 124 1.44 -12.44 -27.24
N THR A 125 0.89 -12.37 -26.03
CA THR A 125 1.27 -13.25 -24.91
C THR A 125 0.71 -14.65 -25.17
N PRO A 126 1.56 -15.68 -25.33
CA PRO A 126 1.09 -17.04 -25.57
C PRO A 126 0.15 -17.50 -24.46
N ALA A 127 -0.89 -18.25 -24.82
CA ALA A 127 -1.89 -18.73 -23.87
C ALA A 127 -1.28 -19.49 -22.68
N ASP A 128 -0.17 -20.22 -22.87
CA ASP A 128 0.52 -20.93 -21.78
C ASP A 128 1.15 -20.00 -20.73
N GLN A 129 1.46 -18.76 -21.10
CA GLN A 129 2.06 -17.74 -20.23
C GLN A 129 0.99 -16.83 -19.62
N ALA A 130 -0.09 -16.57 -20.35
CA ALA A 130 -1.21 -15.75 -19.87
C ALA A 130 -2.03 -16.46 -18.78
N GLN A 131 -2.24 -17.78 -18.90
CA GLN A 131 -3.05 -18.56 -17.97
C GLN A 131 -2.50 -18.59 -16.52
N PRO A 132 -1.20 -18.83 -16.26
CA PRO A 132 -0.66 -18.80 -14.90
C PRO A 132 -0.60 -17.39 -14.31
N ILE A 133 -0.38 -16.34 -15.12
CA ILE A 133 -0.40 -14.94 -14.66
C ILE A 133 -1.82 -14.56 -14.24
N ALA A 134 -2.82 -14.89 -15.05
CA ALA A 134 -4.23 -14.68 -14.73
C ALA A 134 -4.66 -15.52 -13.52
N ALA A 135 -4.22 -16.78 -13.40
CA ALA A 135 -4.54 -17.62 -12.26
C ALA A 135 -3.91 -17.14 -10.95
N ALA A 136 -2.65 -16.68 -10.98
CA ALA A 136 -2.00 -16.04 -9.83
C ALA A 136 -2.72 -14.74 -9.45
N ALA A 137 -3.07 -13.92 -10.43
CA ALA A 137 -3.83 -12.69 -10.21
C ALA A 137 -5.21 -12.91 -9.59
N VAL A 138 -5.82 -14.09 -9.76
CA VAL A 138 -7.11 -14.44 -9.16
C VAL A 138 -6.93 -15.16 -7.82
N ALA A 139 -5.80 -15.84 -7.60
CA ALA A 139 -5.50 -16.50 -6.33
C ALA A 139 -5.19 -15.51 -5.19
N ASP A 140 -4.73 -14.31 -5.54
CA ASP A 140 -4.46 -13.20 -4.61
C ASP A 140 -5.69 -12.28 -4.36
N LEU A 141 -6.86 -12.62 -4.91
CA LEU A 141 -8.15 -11.93 -4.71
C LEU A 141 -9.05 -12.69 -3.72
#